data_AF-A0A1Q8B666-F1
#
_entry.id   AF-A0A1Q8B666-F1
#
_cell.length_a   1.000
_cell.length_b   1.000
_cell.length_c   1.000
_cell.angle_alpha   90.00
_cell.angle_beta   90.00
_cell.angle_gamma   90.00
#
_symmetry.space_group_name_H-M   'P 1'
#
loop_
_entity.id
_entity.type
_entity.pdbx_description
1 polymer ?
#
loop_
_entity_poly.entity_id
_entity_poly.type
_entity_poly.pdbx_seq_one_letter_code
_entity_poly.pdbx_strand_id
1 'polypeptide(L)'
;MGRALDAAELLEAMTEGFRQLAKGAWKIPLRLTIEMPAHEGAALFMPSYCESLEAAGMKLVTVMNGNPAKNLPLIHSKYLYVSAGTGEILSLMDAEFLTALRTAVVSALVTDVLGKSGARTMAVFGTGVQAWSHVEVFTKVFAIGEVLVFGQTPELSEQFAERVERQLRKPSRRSILNELKRAEIICTCTTNATPLFELRDLSTNVHINAIGAYRPHTREIASDVMAQAI
;
A
#
# COMPACT_ATOMS: atom_id res chain seq x y z
N MET A 1 12.59 -6.65 1.05
CA MET A 1 12.29 -7.13 2.42
C MET A 1 13.60 -7.31 3.16
N GLY A 2 13.77 -6.63 4.31
CA GLY A 2 14.88 -6.91 5.20
C GLY A 2 14.83 -8.36 5.67
N ARG A 3 15.96 -8.94 6.07
CA ARG A 3 16.14 -10.35 6.47
C ARG A 3 15.19 -10.87 7.58
N ALA A 4 14.32 -10.05 8.15
CA ALA A 4 13.60 -10.32 9.39
C ALA A 4 12.08 -10.52 9.24
N LEU A 5 11.46 -10.30 8.08
CA LEU A 5 10.01 -10.48 7.91
C LEU A 5 9.74 -11.26 6.61
N ASP A 6 9.07 -12.40 6.71
CA ASP A 6 8.65 -13.22 5.57
C ASP A 6 7.26 -12.80 5.05
N ALA A 7 7.00 -12.96 3.75
CA ALA A 7 5.74 -12.53 3.16
C ALA A 7 4.56 -13.39 3.61
N ALA A 8 4.75 -14.70 3.75
CA ALA A 8 3.70 -15.61 4.19
C ALA A 8 3.34 -15.36 5.66
N GLU A 9 4.33 -15.18 6.53
CA GLU A 9 4.11 -14.83 7.94
C GLU A 9 3.32 -13.52 8.08
N LEU A 10 3.66 -12.52 7.27
CA LEU A 10 2.92 -11.24 7.28
C LEU A 10 1.50 -11.39 6.75
N LEU A 11 1.26 -12.21 5.73
CA LEU A 11 -0.08 -12.50 5.24
C LEU A 11 -0.92 -13.18 6.32
N GLU A 12 -0.37 -14.17 7.01
CA GLU A 12 -1.05 -14.85 8.11
C GLU A 12 -1.36 -13.88 9.25
N ALA A 13 -0.38 -13.07 9.67
CA ALA A 13 -0.56 -12.07 10.72
C ALA A 13 -1.62 -11.03 10.35
N MET A 14 -1.64 -10.54 9.10
CA MET A 14 -2.68 -9.62 8.63
C MET A 14 -4.04 -10.30 8.55
N THR A 15 -4.10 -11.55 8.08
CA THR A 15 -5.34 -12.34 8.03
C THR A 15 -5.96 -12.45 9.41
N GLU A 16 -5.15 -12.82 10.41
CA GLU A 16 -5.63 -12.94 11.79
C GLU A 16 -6.03 -11.58 12.37
N GLY A 17 -5.24 -10.53 12.10
CA GLY A 17 -5.60 -9.16 12.46
C GLY A 17 -6.98 -8.74 11.93
N PHE A 18 -7.27 -8.99 10.65
CA PHE A 18 -8.57 -8.68 10.05
C PHE A 18 -9.70 -9.58 10.56
N ARG A 19 -9.45 -10.87 10.85
CA ARG A 19 -10.44 -11.75 11.49
C ARG A 19 -10.85 -11.23 12.86
N GLN A 20 -9.89 -10.78 13.66
CA GLN A 20 -10.17 -10.19 14.97
C GLN A 20 -10.89 -8.84 14.83
N LEU A 21 -10.62 -8.08 13.77
CA LEU A 21 -11.36 -6.86 13.47
C LEU A 21 -12.83 -7.15 13.15
N ALA A 22 -13.08 -8.16 12.31
CA ALA A 22 -14.45 -8.61 11.99
C ALA A 22 -15.22 -9.10 13.23
N LYS A 23 -14.52 -9.65 14.23
CA LYS A 23 -15.09 -10.06 15.53
C LYS A 23 -15.29 -8.88 16.51
N GLY A 24 -14.87 -7.67 16.16
CA GLY A 24 -14.96 -6.49 17.03
C GLY A 24 -13.92 -6.46 18.17
N ALA A 25 -12.86 -7.27 18.09
CA ALA A 25 -11.86 -7.39 19.16
C ALA A 25 -10.87 -6.22 19.22
N TRP A 26 -10.79 -5.40 18.17
CA TRP A 26 -9.89 -4.25 18.13
C TRP A 26 -10.54 -2.98 18.69
N LYS A 27 -9.79 -2.27 19.54
CA LYS A 27 -10.04 -0.88 19.91
C LYS A 27 -9.17 0.02 19.02
N ILE A 28 -9.77 0.63 18.00
CA ILE A 28 -9.09 1.50 17.02
C ILE A 28 -9.83 2.85 16.99
N PRO A 29 -9.46 3.82 17.84
CA PRO A 29 -10.07 5.14 17.75
C PRO A 29 -9.72 5.80 16.41
N LEU A 30 -10.54 6.77 16.00
CA LEU A 30 -10.21 7.61 14.84
C LEU A 30 -8.83 8.24 15.06
N ARG A 31 -8.00 8.24 14.01
CA ARG A 31 -6.68 8.88 14.05
C ARG A 31 -6.80 10.31 14.57
N LEU A 32 -5.95 10.68 15.52
CA LEU A 32 -5.85 12.05 16.01
C LEU A 32 -4.90 12.83 15.11
N THR A 33 -5.33 13.99 14.63
CA THR A 33 -4.49 14.92 13.86
C THR A 33 -4.27 16.19 14.66
N ILE A 34 -3.01 16.61 14.77
CA ILE A 34 -2.60 17.91 15.32
C ILE A 34 -1.95 18.71 14.18
N GLU A 35 -2.60 19.79 13.78
CA GLU A 35 -2.08 20.70 12.76
C GLU A 35 -0.94 21.56 13.34
N MET A 36 0.09 21.79 12.54
CA MET A 36 1.25 22.63 12.84
C MET A 36 1.34 23.75 11.77
N PRO A 37 0.41 24.72 11.79
CA PRO A 37 0.24 25.68 10.70
C PRO A 37 1.48 26.55 10.47
N ALA A 38 2.19 26.94 11.54
CA ALA A 38 3.43 27.72 11.45
C ALA A 38 4.57 27.00 10.70
N HIS A 39 4.43 25.69 10.47
CA HIS A 39 5.42 24.86 9.78
C HIS A 39 4.84 24.11 8.58
N GLU A 40 3.62 24.46 8.16
CA GLU A 40 2.90 23.81 7.06
C GLU A 40 2.90 22.28 7.19
N GLY A 41 2.65 21.79 8.40
CA GLY A 41 2.70 20.37 8.69
C GLY A 41 1.61 19.90 9.62
N ALA A 42 1.55 18.59 9.83
CA ALA A 42 0.63 17.94 10.76
C ALA A 42 1.28 16.71 11.38
N ALA A 43 0.90 16.40 12.63
CA ALA A 43 1.24 15.16 13.32
C ALA A 43 -0.01 14.29 13.46
N LEU A 44 0.09 13.01 13.11
CA LEU A 44 -1.00 12.05 13.20
C LEU A 44 -0.61 10.93 14.16
N PHE A 45 -1.52 10.61 15.08
CA PHE A 45 -1.39 9.57 16.07
C PHE A 45 -2.44 8.50 15.79
N MET A 46 -1.98 7.27 15.56
CA MET A 46 -2.83 6.13 15.20
C MET A 46 -2.61 4.99 16.20
N PRO A 47 -3.21 5.06 17.40
CA PRO A 47 -3.14 4.00 18.38
C PRO A 47 -4.10 2.86 18.04
N SER A 48 -3.73 1.64 18.43
CA SER A 48 -4.60 0.46 18.34
C SER A 48 -4.30 -0.53 19.44
N TYR A 49 -5.33 -1.22 19.91
CA TYR A 49 -5.23 -2.29 20.91
C TYR A 49 -6.11 -3.48 20.52
N CYS A 50 -5.60 -4.69 20.67
CA CYS A 50 -6.36 -5.93 20.53
C CYS A 50 -6.01 -6.87 21.68
N GLU A 51 -7.00 -7.15 22.54
CA GLU A 51 -6.83 -8.03 23.69
C GLU A 51 -6.52 -9.46 23.26
N SER A 52 -7.27 -9.98 22.29
CA SER A 52 -7.11 -11.37 21.80
C SER A 52 -5.74 -11.66 21.16
N LEU A 53 -5.01 -10.63 20.74
CA LEU A 53 -3.68 -10.74 20.14
C LEU A 53 -2.57 -10.25 21.08
N GLU A 54 -2.93 -9.85 22.31
CA GLU A 54 -2.02 -9.20 23.27
C GLU A 54 -1.19 -8.06 22.62
N ALA A 55 -1.83 -7.32 21.69
CA ALA A 55 -1.16 -6.35 20.84
C ALA A 55 -1.62 -4.93 21.17
N ALA A 56 -0.68 -4.08 21.57
CA ALA A 56 -0.90 -2.65 21.77
C ALA A 56 0.19 -1.84 21.05
N GLY A 57 -0.18 -0.73 20.43
CA GLY A 57 0.82 0.12 19.80
C GLY A 57 0.26 1.42 19.25
N MET A 58 1.16 2.27 18.77
CA MET A 58 0.82 3.54 18.16
C MET A 58 1.79 3.87 17.05
N LYS A 59 1.24 4.21 15.88
CA LYS A 59 2.02 4.89 14.85
C LYS A 59 1.96 6.39 15.07
N LEU A 60 3.12 7.02 15.17
CA LEU A 60 3.31 8.45 15.03
C LEU A 60 3.80 8.74 13.61
N VAL A 61 3.14 9.65 12.91
CA VAL A 61 3.61 10.14 11.60
C VAL A 61 3.49 11.65 11.54
N THR A 62 4.52 12.32 11.04
CA THR A 62 4.47 13.74 10.70
C THR A 62 4.52 13.91 9.19
N VAL A 63 3.77 14.89 8.69
CA VAL A 63 3.80 15.32 7.29
C VAL A 63 4.20 16.80 7.30
N MET A 64 5.33 17.13 6.67
CA MET A 64 5.92 18.47 6.71
C MET A 64 6.11 19.00 5.29
N ASN A 65 5.15 19.79 4.78
CA ASN A 65 5.13 20.17 3.36
C ASN A 65 6.38 20.96 2.91
N GLY A 66 7.00 21.71 3.82
CA GLY A 66 8.23 22.47 3.55
C GLY A 66 9.53 21.66 3.61
N ASN A 67 9.51 20.39 4.01
CA ASN A 67 10.73 19.58 4.15
C ASN A 67 11.46 19.30 2.81
N PRO A 68 10.78 19.00 1.69
CA PRO A 68 11.45 18.76 0.42
C PRO A 68 12.35 19.93 -0.02
N ALA A 69 11.93 21.18 0.21
CA ALA A 69 12.74 22.37 -0.08
C ALA A 69 14.02 22.48 0.77
N LYS A 70 14.08 21.73 1.87
CA LYS A 70 15.23 21.65 2.81
C LYS A 70 16.03 20.36 2.62
N ASN A 71 15.77 19.58 1.57
CA ASN A 71 16.32 18.24 1.36
C ASN A 71 16.02 17.25 2.52
N LEU A 72 14.86 17.41 3.18
CA LEU A 72 14.38 16.49 4.20
C LEU A 72 13.19 15.66 3.69
N PRO A 73 12.95 14.45 4.21
CA PRO A 73 11.76 13.68 3.89
C PRO A 73 10.46 14.43 4.21
N LEU A 74 9.48 14.36 3.30
CA LEU A 74 8.13 14.90 3.51
C LEU A 74 7.43 14.26 4.71
N ILE A 75 7.68 12.98 4.93
CA ILE A 75 7.04 12.15 5.95
C ILE A 75 8.12 11.61 6.87
N HIS A 76 7.89 11.67 8.18
CA HIS A 76 8.68 10.94 9.18
C HIS A 76 7.73 10.09 9.99
N SER A 77 8.08 8.84 10.28
CA SER A 77 7.22 8.00 11.12
C SER A 77 7.96 7.01 12.00
N LYS A 78 7.34 6.71 13.15
CA LYS A 78 7.80 5.70 14.11
C LYS A 78 6.60 4.91 14.63
N TYR A 79 6.84 3.64 14.93
CA TYR A 79 5.84 2.76 15.53
C TYR A 79 6.31 2.37 16.94
N LEU A 80 5.50 2.67 17.94
CA LEU A 80 5.69 2.20 19.30
C LEU A 80 4.91 0.91 19.48
N TYR A 81 5.57 -0.16 19.89
CA TYR A 81 4.94 -1.40 20.30
C TYR A 81 5.01 -1.55 21.81
N VAL A 82 3.87 -1.87 22.42
CA VAL A 82 3.66 -1.90 23.86
C VAL A 82 3.14 -3.27 24.26
N SER A 83 3.68 -3.80 25.36
CA SER A 83 3.16 -4.99 26.01
C SER A 83 1.74 -4.71 26.50
N ALA A 84 0.76 -5.44 25.97
CA ALA A 84 -0.63 -5.31 26.42
C ALA A 84 -0.81 -5.64 27.92
N GLY A 85 0.00 -6.58 28.45
CA GLY A 85 -0.09 -7.02 29.84
C GLY A 85 0.65 -6.12 30.84
N THR A 86 1.83 -5.60 30.49
CA THR A 86 2.68 -4.83 31.42
C THR A 86 2.67 -3.32 31.17
N GLY A 87 2.25 -2.88 29.98
CA GLY A 87 2.36 -1.48 29.55
C GLY A 87 3.78 -1.05 29.19
N GLU A 88 4.76 -1.95 29.25
CA GLU A 88 6.15 -1.65 28.88
C GLU A 88 6.28 -1.40 27.38
N ILE A 89 7.09 -0.40 27.03
CA ILE A 89 7.44 -0.13 25.63
C ILE A 89 8.46 -1.19 25.21
N LEU A 90 8.03 -2.11 24.35
CA LEU A 90 8.86 -3.22 23.87
C LEU A 90 9.76 -2.80 22.71
N SER A 91 9.30 -1.87 21.87
CA SER A 91 10.08 -1.44 20.71
C SER A 91 9.66 -0.08 20.17
N LEU A 92 10.62 0.62 19.58
CA LEU A 92 10.43 1.78 18.72
C LEU A 92 11.00 1.46 17.34
N MET A 93 10.13 1.30 16.35
CA MET A 93 10.49 0.86 15.00
C MET A 93 10.33 1.98 13.99
N ASP A 94 11.10 1.92 12.91
CA ASP A 94 10.85 2.76 11.74
C ASP A 94 9.51 2.38 11.10
N ALA A 95 8.60 3.36 10.98
CA ALA A 95 7.26 3.09 10.47
C ALA A 95 7.10 3.41 8.99
N GLU A 96 8.11 3.94 8.30
CA GLU A 96 8.04 4.19 6.86
C GLU A 96 8.10 2.86 6.12
N PHE A 97 9.08 2.03 6.47
CA PHE A 97 9.20 0.67 5.97
C PHE A 97 7.98 -0.18 6.34
N LEU A 98 7.56 -0.15 7.61
CA LEU A 98 6.38 -0.90 8.06
C LEU A 98 5.11 -0.45 7.33
N THR A 99 4.94 0.87 7.10
CA THR A 99 3.78 1.39 6.38
C THR A 99 3.78 0.91 4.92
N ALA A 100 4.94 0.90 4.26
CA ALA A 100 5.05 0.40 2.90
C ALA A 100 4.70 -1.09 2.81
N LEU A 101 5.29 -1.89 3.69
CA LEU A 101 5.13 -3.34 3.71
C LEU A 101 3.71 -3.76 4.08
N ARG A 102 3.17 -3.25 5.19
CA ARG A 102 1.82 -3.63 5.65
C ARG A 102 0.76 -3.24 4.63
N THR A 103 0.89 -2.09 3.94
CA THR A 103 -0.08 -1.70 2.92
C THR A 103 -0.07 -2.70 1.76
N ALA A 104 1.12 -3.08 1.27
CA ALA A 104 1.25 -4.07 0.21
C ALA A 104 0.72 -5.46 0.62
N VAL A 105 1.00 -5.90 1.85
CA VAL A 105 0.50 -7.19 2.38
C VAL A 105 -1.02 -7.18 2.50
N VAL A 106 -1.64 -6.10 2.97
CA VAL A 106 -3.11 -6.00 3.03
C VAL A 106 -3.71 -6.05 1.63
N SER A 107 -3.15 -5.34 0.66
CA SER A 107 -3.59 -5.43 -0.75
C SER A 107 -3.45 -6.86 -1.28
N ALA A 108 -2.37 -7.58 -0.93
CA ALA A 108 -2.20 -8.97 -1.30
C ALA A 108 -3.24 -9.88 -0.64
N LEU A 109 -3.50 -9.73 0.66
CA LEU A 109 -4.57 -10.46 1.36
C LEU A 109 -5.94 -10.24 0.71
N VAL A 110 -6.29 -8.99 0.41
CA VAL A 110 -7.57 -8.68 -0.26
C VAL A 110 -7.62 -9.31 -1.65
N THR A 111 -6.51 -9.29 -2.38
CA THR A 111 -6.41 -9.94 -3.70
C THR A 111 -6.52 -11.47 -3.60
N ASP A 112 -5.98 -12.09 -2.55
CA ASP A 112 -6.10 -13.53 -2.32
C ASP A 112 -7.55 -13.95 -2.03
N VAL A 113 -8.27 -13.11 -1.27
CA VAL A 113 -9.66 -13.38 -0.88
C VAL A 113 -10.67 -13.07 -1.99
N LEU A 114 -10.50 -11.95 -2.70
CA LEU A 114 -11.48 -11.43 -3.67
C LEU A 114 -11.06 -11.57 -5.13
N GLY A 115 -9.76 -11.73 -5.38
CA GLY A 115 -9.21 -11.76 -6.72
C GLY A 115 -9.39 -13.12 -7.40
N LYS A 116 -9.16 -13.11 -8.72
CA LYS A 116 -9.18 -14.32 -9.53
C LYS A 116 -7.99 -15.22 -9.18
N SER A 117 -8.26 -16.47 -8.84
CA SER A 117 -7.22 -17.49 -8.65
C SER A 117 -6.32 -17.62 -9.89
N GLY A 118 -5.01 -17.62 -9.69
CA GLY A 118 -4.04 -17.85 -10.76
C GLY A 118 -3.78 -16.65 -11.68
N ALA A 119 -4.14 -15.43 -11.28
CA ALA A 119 -3.75 -14.21 -11.99
C ALA A 119 -2.22 -14.14 -12.21
N ARG A 120 -1.81 -13.80 -13.44
CA ARG A 120 -0.39 -13.77 -13.85
C ARG A 120 0.08 -12.40 -14.29
N THR A 121 -0.80 -11.49 -14.68
CA THR A 121 -0.43 -10.15 -15.12
C THR A 121 -0.88 -9.10 -14.11
N MET A 122 0.09 -8.41 -13.51
CA MET A 122 -0.14 -7.30 -12.59
C MET A 122 0.17 -5.98 -13.27
N ALA A 123 -0.75 -5.01 -13.20
CA ALA A 123 -0.47 -3.61 -13.50
C ALA A 123 -0.23 -2.84 -12.20
N VAL A 124 0.79 -1.98 -12.21
CA VAL A 124 1.08 -1.06 -11.12
C VAL A 124 1.12 0.37 -11.65
N PHE A 125 0.31 1.25 -11.06
CA PHE A 125 0.36 2.68 -11.33
C PHE A 125 1.24 3.37 -10.28
N GLY A 126 2.22 4.14 -10.76
CA GLY A 126 3.21 4.83 -9.95
C GLY A 126 4.56 4.11 -9.91
N THR A 127 5.59 4.84 -9.53
CA THR A 127 6.99 4.36 -9.46
C THR A 127 7.62 4.60 -8.08
N GLY A 128 6.80 4.93 -7.09
CA GLY A 128 7.21 5.25 -5.72
C GLY A 128 7.31 4.04 -4.78
N VAL A 129 7.46 4.33 -3.49
CA VAL A 129 7.65 3.32 -2.43
C VAL A 129 6.53 2.30 -2.35
N GLN A 130 5.26 2.73 -2.49
CA GLN A 130 4.12 1.82 -2.47
C GLN A 130 4.09 0.94 -3.72
N ALA A 131 4.34 1.49 -4.91
CA ALA A 131 4.44 0.71 -6.14
C ALA A 131 5.50 -0.39 -6.01
N TRP A 132 6.68 -0.05 -5.52
CA TRP A 132 7.75 -1.02 -5.27
C TRP A 132 7.33 -2.12 -4.30
N SER A 133 6.78 -1.74 -3.15
CA SER A 133 6.42 -2.68 -2.10
C SER A 133 5.30 -3.63 -2.54
N HIS A 134 4.33 -3.13 -3.33
CA HIS A 134 3.27 -3.95 -3.90
C HIS A 134 3.84 -4.96 -4.90
N VAL A 135 4.69 -4.53 -5.84
CA VAL A 135 5.31 -5.47 -6.78
C VAL A 135 6.17 -6.50 -6.03
N GLU A 136 6.94 -6.08 -5.03
CA GLU A 136 7.76 -7.00 -4.23
C GLU A 136 6.90 -8.06 -3.49
N VAL A 137 5.81 -7.65 -2.83
CA VAL A 137 4.93 -8.58 -2.10
C VAL A 137 4.17 -9.48 -3.08
N PHE A 138 3.53 -8.91 -4.11
CA PHE A 138 2.69 -9.66 -5.03
C PHE A 138 3.50 -10.70 -5.81
N THR A 139 4.74 -10.40 -6.17
CA THR A 139 5.60 -11.37 -6.89
C THR A 139 6.10 -12.53 -6.03
N LYS A 140 5.97 -12.42 -4.70
CA LYS A 140 6.26 -13.49 -3.74
C LYS A 140 5.02 -14.30 -3.37
N VAL A 141 3.86 -13.64 -3.29
CA VAL A 141 2.58 -14.24 -2.89
C VAL A 141 1.89 -14.93 -4.07
N PHE A 142 1.97 -14.34 -5.27
CA PHE A 142 1.27 -14.82 -6.45
C PHE A 142 2.25 -15.25 -7.55
N ALA A 143 1.76 -16.11 -8.45
CA ALA A 143 2.50 -16.57 -9.62
C ALA A 143 2.56 -15.53 -10.75
N ILE A 144 2.88 -14.27 -10.40
CA ILE A 144 3.00 -13.15 -11.36
C ILE A 144 4.05 -13.51 -12.41
N GLY A 145 3.60 -13.53 -13.67
CA GLY A 145 4.40 -13.78 -14.86
C GLY A 145 4.91 -12.52 -15.55
N GLU A 146 4.18 -11.41 -15.45
CA GLU A 146 4.65 -10.09 -15.94
C GLU A 146 4.09 -8.93 -15.11
N VAL A 147 4.85 -7.84 -15.06
CA VAL A 147 4.47 -6.56 -14.42
C VAL A 147 4.38 -5.46 -15.48
N LEU A 148 3.22 -4.81 -15.57
CA LEU A 148 2.96 -3.66 -16.43
C LEU A 148 3.09 -2.38 -15.59
N VAL A 149 4.05 -1.52 -15.91
CA VAL A 149 4.36 -0.32 -15.13
C VAL A 149 3.78 0.91 -15.81
N PHE A 150 2.92 1.63 -15.09
CA PHE A 150 2.27 2.86 -15.55
C PHE A 150 2.72 4.03 -14.68
N GLY A 151 3.62 4.87 -15.19
CA GLY A 151 4.04 6.11 -14.52
C GLY A 151 3.84 7.32 -15.42
N GLN A 152 3.75 8.50 -14.80
CA GLN A 152 3.64 9.78 -15.53
C GLN A 152 4.93 10.12 -16.28
N THR A 153 6.08 9.81 -15.68
CA THR A 153 7.40 10.05 -16.25
C THR A 153 7.89 8.78 -16.95
N PRO A 154 8.05 8.79 -18.28
CA PRO A 154 8.58 7.67 -19.06
C PRO A 154 9.85 7.05 -18.46
N GLU A 155 10.84 7.88 -18.19
CA GLU A 155 12.19 7.47 -17.78
C GLU A 155 12.15 6.80 -16.39
N LEU A 156 11.35 7.32 -15.46
CA LEU A 156 11.17 6.71 -14.14
C LEU A 156 10.43 5.38 -14.22
N SER A 157 9.52 5.23 -15.19
CA SER A 157 8.76 3.99 -15.39
C SER A 157 9.65 2.89 -15.96
N GLU A 158 10.53 3.25 -16.89
CA GLU A 158 11.55 2.35 -17.45
C GLU A 158 12.55 1.92 -16.36
N GLN A 159 13.11 2.87 -15.60
CA GLN A 159 14.00 2.56 -14.47
C GLN A 159 13.33 1.67 -13.40
N PHE A 160 12.05 1.91 -13.12
CA PHE A 160 11.29 1.06 -12.20
C PHE A 160 11.14 -0.37 -12.74
N ALA A 161 10.79 -0.51 -14.02
CA ALA A 161 10.68 -1.81 -14.67
C ALA A 161 12.01 -2.57 -14.68
N GLU A 162 13.11 -1.92 -15.08
CA GLU A 162 14.46 -2.49 -15.02
C GLU A 162 14.84 -2.94 -13.61
N ARG A 163 14.46 -2.16 -12.58
CA ARG A 163 14.70 -2.52 -11.19
C ARG A 163 13.92 -3.78 -10.79
N VAL A 164 12.66 -3.93 -11.23
CA VAL A 164 11.85 -5.13 -11.01
C VAL A 164 12.51 -6.34 -11.66
N GLU A 165 12.93 -6.24 -12.92
CA GLU A 165 13.61 -7.34 -13.62
C GLU A 165 14.90 -7.75 -12.90
N ARG A 166 15.74 -6.76 -12.55
CA ARG A 166 17.04 -7.00 -11.92
C ARG A 166 16.92 -7.59 -10.51
N GLN A 167 16.01 -7.09 -9.67
CA GLN A 167 15.96 -7.46 -8.25
C GLN A 167 14.95 -8.57 -7.95
N LEU A 168 13.85 -8.65 -8.71
CA LEU A 168 12.77 -9.62 -8.47
C LEU A 168 12.76 -10.73 -9.52
N ARG A 169 13.54 -10.62 -10.61
CA ARG A 169 13.62 -11.60 -11.70
C ARG A 169 12.25 -11.88 -12.33
N LYS A 170 11.45 -10.83 -12.46
CA LYS A 170 10.12 -10.86 -13.07
C LYS A 170 10.12 -9.98 -14.31
N PRO A 171 9.65 -10.47 -15.47
CA PRO A 171 9.46 -9.64 -16.66
C PRO A 171 8.67 -8.39 -16.33
N SER A 172 9.20 -7.22 -16.67
CA SER A 172 8.56 -5.95 -16.36
C SER A 172 8.86 -4.94 -17.44
N ARG A 173 7.86 -4.15 -17.81
CA ARG A 173 8.06 -3.06 -18.77
C ARG A 173 7.18 -1.87 -18.44
N ARG A 174 7.62 -0.70 -18.88
CA ARG A 174 6.73 0.44 -19.02
C ARG A 174 5.62 0.10 -20.02
N SER A 175 4.39 0.47 -19.68
CA SER A 175 3.21 0.21 -20.51
C SER A 175 2.40 1.47 -20.76
N ILE A 176 1.57 1.41 -21.81
CA ILE A 176 0.60 2.45 -22.17
C ILE A 176 -0.82 1.98 -21.86
N LEU A 177 -1.76 2.92 -21.64
CA LEU A 177 -3.11 2.63 -21.14
C LEU A 177 -3.85 1.57 -21.97
N ASN A 178 -3.63 1.51 -23.29
CA ASN A 178 -4.23 0.49 -24.17
C ASN A 178 -3.86 -0.96 -23.79
N GLU A 179 -2.75 -1.17 -23.10
CA GLU A 179 -2.33 -2.49 -22.61
C GLU A 179 -3.01 -2.88 -21.29
N LEU A 180 -3.71 -1.97 -20.62
CA LEU A 180 -4.30 -2.20 -19.29
C LEU A 180 -5.30 -3.37 -19.29
N LYS A 181 -5.98 -3.62 -20.41
CA LYS A 181 -6.88 -4.78 -20.59
C LYS A 181 -6.21 -6.14 -20.38
N ARG A 182 -4.88 -6.21 -20.42
CA ARG A 182 -4.11 -7.43 -20.13
C ARG A 182 -3.97 -7.69 -18.63
N ALA A 183 -4.18 -6.69 -17.79
CA ALA A 183 -4.04 -6.81 -16.36
C ALA A 183 -5.19 -7.62 -15.76
N GLU A 184 -4.84 -8.57 -14.90
CA GLU A 184 -5.78 -9.32 -14.06
C GLU A 184 -5.81 -8.76 -12.64
N ILE A 185 -4.73 -8.08 -12.23
CA ILE A 185 -4.61 -7.33 -10.97
C ILE A 185 -4.13 -5.92 -11.30
N ILE A 186 -4.77 -4.90 -10.74
CA ILE A 186 -4.33 -3.51 -10.82
C ILE A 186 -4.07 -2.99 -9.41
N CYS A 187 -2.93 -2.34 -9.19
CA CYS A 187 -2.64 -1.59 -7.96
C CYS A 187 -2.41 -0.12 -8.29
N THR A 188 -3.22 0.78 -7.72
CA THR A 188 -3.05 2.23 -7.89
C THR A 188 -2.26 2.83 -6.73
N CYS A 189 -0.96 3.07 -6.97
CA CYS A 189 -0.01 3.54 -5.97
C CYS A 189 0.47 4.96 -6.26
N THR A 190 -0.43 5.85 -6.68
CA THR A 190 -0.10 7.22 -7.09
C THR A 190 -0.60 8.26 -6.10
N THR A 191 -0.27 9.52 -6.34
CA THR A 191 -0.85 10.67 -5.63
C THR A 191 -1.79 11.47 -6.54
N ASN A 192 -2.27 10.88 -7.65
CA ASN A 192 -3.14 11.57 -8.57
C ASN A 192 -4.48 11.93 -7.91
N ALA A 193 -4.97 13.12 -8.24
CA ALA A 193 -6.28 13.58 -7.80
C ALA A 193 -7.42 13.16 -8.74
N THR A 194 -7.07 12.76 -9.97
CA THR A 194 -8.02 12.41 -11.04
C THR A 194 -7.92 10.95 -11.45
N PRO A 195 -9.01 10.35 -11.98
CA PRO A 195 -9.03 8.96 -12.43
C PRO A 195 -7.87 8.59 -13.35
N LEU A 196 -7.31 7.40 -13.14
CA LEU A 196 -6.18 6.85 -13.91
C LEU A 196 -6.62 6.10 -15.17
N PHE A 197 -7.84 5.56 -15.15
CA PHE A 197 -8.44 4.76 -16.21
C PHE A 197 -9.97 4.78 -16.07
N GLU A 198 -10.65 4.45 -17.16
CA GLU A 198 -12.11 4.33 -17.25
C GLU A 198 -12.50 2.86 -17.46
N LEU A 199 -13.79 2.53 -17.36
CA LEU A 199 -14.29 1.16 -17.53
C LEU A 199 -13.89 0.56 -18.89
N ARG A 200 -13.86 1.39 -19.94
CA ARG A 200 -13.48 0.97 -21.30
C ARG A 200 -12.04 0.47 -21.42
N ASP A 201 -11.17 0.81 -20.47
CA ASP A 201 -9.75 0.46 -20.46
C ASP A 201 -9.49 -0.88 -19.75
N LEU A 202 -10.53 -1.44 -19.10
CA LEU A 202 -10.42 -2.61 -18.24
C LEU A 202 -10.87 -3.90 -18.93
N SER A 203 -10.37 -5.02 -18.43
CA SER A 203 -10.95 -6.34 -18.64
C SER A 203 -12.16 -6.53 -17.73
N THR A 204 -13.11 -7.40 -18.12
CA THR A 204 -14.31 -7.68 -17.33
C THR A 204 -14.03 -8.42 -16.01
N ASN A 205 -12.88 -9.08 -15.90
CA ASN A 205 -12.51 -9.91 -14.74
C ASN A 205 -11.18 -9.43 -14.11
N VAL A 206 -11.08 -8.15 -13.77
CA VAL A 206 -9.89 -7.55 -13.15
C VAL A 206 -10.14 -7.24 -11.67
N HIS A 207 -9.16 -7.55 -10.81
CA HIS A 207 -9.16 -7.13 -9.40
C HIS A 207 -8.40 -5.81 -9.24
N ILE A 208 -8.98 -4.83 -8.56
CA ILE A 208 -8.39 -3.50 -8.39
C ILE A 208 -8.14 -3.21 -6.90
N ASN A 209 -6.88 -2.99 -6.55
CA ASN A 209 -6.48 -2.44 -5.26
C ASN A 209 -6.27 -0.92 -5.43
N ALA A 210 -7.17 -0.12 -4.86
CA ALA A 210 -7.09 1.35 -4.89
C ALA A 210 -6.40 1.88 -3.61
N ILE A 211 -5.15 2.34 -3.70
CA ILE A 211 -4.30 2.61 -2.53
C ILE A 211 -3.98 4.10 -2.34
N GLY A 212 -3.79 4.84 -3.45
CA GLY A 212 -3.19 6.17 -3.45
C GLY A 212 -4.12 7.30 -3.01
N ALA A 213 -5.43 7.18 -3.26
CA ALA A 213 -6.40 8.20 -2.87
C ALA A 213 -6.72 8.17 -1.36
N TYR A 214 -6.23 9.15 -0.59
CA TYR A 214 -6.43 9.22 0.87
C TYR A 214 -7.06 10.54 1.37
N ARG A 215 -7.37 11.48 0.47
CA ARG A 215 -8.01 12.76 0.79
C ARG A 215 -9.45 12.79 0.25
N PRO A 216 -10.39 13.52 0.90
CA PRO A 216 -11.79 13.56 0.48
C PRO A 216 -12.03 14.01 -0.97
N HIS A 217 -11.12 14.81 -1.54
CA HIS A 217 -11.23 15.40 -2.89
C HIS A 217 -10.36 14.69 -3.95
N THR A 218 -9.68 13.59 -3.60
CA THR A 218 -8.83 12.84 -4.54
C THR A 218 -9.50 11.53 -4.91
N ARG A 219 -9.45 11.15 -6.18
CA ARG A 219 -9.87 9.82 -6.65
C ARG A 219 -8.95 9.32 -7.75
N GLU A 220 -8.57 8.04 -7.67
CA GLU A 220 -7.80 7.35 -8.73
C GLU A 220 -8.68 6.50 -9.63
N ILE A 221 -9.92 6.21 -9.21
CA ILE A 221 -10.87 5.34 -9.91
C ILE A 221 -12.01 6.19 -10.49
N ALA A 222 -12.34 5.94 -11.76
CA ALA A 222 -13.44 6.62 -12.43
C ALA A 222 -14.81 6.17 -11.91
N SER A 223 -15.82 7.03 -12.05
CA SER A 223 -17.16 6.77 -11.53
C SER A 223 -17.83 5.55 -12.17
N ASP A 224 -17.58 5.31 -13.47
CA ASP A 224 -18.11 4.17 -14.22
C ASP A 224 -17.51 2.84 -13.75
N VAL A 225 -16.23 2.82 -13.37
CA VAL A 225 -15.58 1.67 -12.74
C VAL A 225 -16.18 1.40 -11.36
N MET A 226 -16.30 2.43 -10.51
CA MET A 226 -16.92 2.28 -9.18
C MET A 226 -18.36 1.78 -9.26
N ALA A 227 -19.13 2.22 -10.27
CA ALA A 227 -20.52 1.82 -10.46
C ALA A 227 -20.69 0.35 -10.88
N GLN A 228 -19.63 -0.30 -11.39
CA GLN A 228 -19.65 -1.69 -11.85
C GLN A 228 -18.91 -2.66 -10.92
N ALA A 229 -18.16 -2.14 -9.94
CA ALA A 229 -17.44 -2.97 -8.98
C ALA A 229 -18.42 -3.73 -8.07
N ILE A 230 -18.05 -4.96 -7.69
CA ILE A 230 -18.82 -5.87 -6.83
C ILE A 230 -18.04 -6.11 -5.54
#